data_AF-A0A9K3PH07-F1
#
_entry.id   AF-A0A9K3PH07-F1
#
_cell.length_a   1.000
_cell.length_b   1.000
_cell.length_c   1.000
_cell.angle_alpha   90.00
_cell.angle_beta   90.00
_cell.angle_gamma   90.00
#
_symmetry.space_group_name_H-M   'P 1'
#
loop_
_entity.id
_entity.type
_entity.pdbx_description
1 polymer ?
#
loop_
_entity_poly.entity_id
_entity_poly.type
_entity_poly.pdbx_seq_one_letter_code
_entity_poly.pdbx_strand_id
1 'polypeptide(L)'
;MSQNTAPDLSLPTEDDVTVITGKSTSRPSAAKVWQETVVKLRFQSKDDLLTKDVSHLAFNVLTAIKQSFQTRISIKTNANKELHTIQAPTNDDDFQKLFRLSHRRGNKAKKIQSQSWIIFRFCTDMTLATIRKEQTVHYALQRSHGNLVYYPWTEDVHDVVPLGFFVGPLPKYMTSTQFEEELIPLISAKAKIDAKRIPKHHCVMETITAYQPGTDLRYKCQAFVIQVEQQHALKLREI
;
A
#
# COMPACT_ATOMS: atom_id res chain seq x y z
N MET A 1 13.49 40.49 13.43
CA MET A 1 13.71 39.03 13.53
C MET A 1 12.72 38.34 12.62
N SER A 2 13.12 38.04 11.39
CA SER A 2 12.25 37.45 10.38
C SER A 2 12.23 35.93 10.58
N GLN A 3 11.07 35.37 10.89
CA GLN A 3 10.87 33.93 10.91
C GLN A 3 10.87 33.43 9.47
N ASN A 4 11.95 32.75 9.07
CA ASN A 4 11.96 31.90 7.88
C ASN A 4 11.12 30.66 8.18
N THR A 5 9.83 30.71 7.88
CA THR A 5 9.02 29.51 7.69
C THR A 5 9.49 28.85 6.40
N ALA A 6 10.35 27.83 6.53
CA ALA A 6 10.64 26.95 5.42
C ALA A 6 9.31 26.37 4.89
N PRO A 7 9.07 26.38 3.57
CA PRO A 7 7.86 25.78 3.02
C PRO A 7 7.84 24.29 3.38
N ASP A 8 6.71 23.83 3.89
CA ASP A 8 6.44 22.42 4.16
C ASP A 8 6.52 21.64 2.83
N LEU A 9 7.72 21.11 2.54
CA LEU A 9 8.02 20.24 1.41
C LEU A 9 7.55 18.82 1.75
N SER A 10 6.25 18.67 2.00
CA SER A 10 5.63 17.34 1.99
C SER A 10 5.60 16.83 0.55
N LEU A 11 6.50 15.90 0.26
CA LEU A 11 6.51 15.19 -1.02
C LEU A 11 5.24 14.32 -1.09
N PRO A 12 4.55 14.27 -2.24
CA PRO A 12 3.33 13.49 -2.37
C PRO A 12 3.62 12.02 -2.06
N THR A 13 2.81 11.42 -1.19
CA THR A 13 2.84 9.97 -0.97
C THR A 13 1.84 9.31 -1.91
N GLU A 14 2.04 8.03 -2.27
CA GLU A 14 1.04 7.28 -3.06
C GLU A 14 -0.35 7.29 -2.40
N ASP A 15 -0.37 7.44 -1.08
CA ASP A 15 -1.58 7.56 -0.27
C ASP A 15 -2.39 8.84 -0.53
N ASP A 16 -1.82 9.84 -1.23
CA ASP A 16 -2.45 11.11 -1.61
C ASP A 16 -2.94 11.12 -3.08
N VAL A 17 -2.59 10.12 -3.89
CA VAL A 17 -2.91 10.07 -5.32
C VAL A 17 -4.10 9.15 -5.53
N THR A 18 -5.32 9.70 -5.49
CA THR A 18 -6.42 9.08 -6.25
C THR A 18 -5.96 8.99 -7.70
N VAL A 19 -6.04 7.80 -8.30
CA VAL A 19 -5.64 7.58 -9.70
C VAL A 19 -6.39 8.57 -10.58
N ILE A 20 -5.69 9.62 -11.04
CA ILE A 20 -6.23 10.57 -12.03
C ILE A 20 -5.92 9.96 -13.39
N THR A 21 -6.90 9.28 -13.97
CA THR A 21 -6.88 8.89 -15.37
C THR A 21 -7.00 10.14 -16.26
N GLY A 22 -5.91 10.48 -16.96
CA GLY A 22 -5.92 11.11 -18.29
C GLY A 22 -6.42 12.56 -18.48
N LYS A 23 -5.46 13.45 -18.81
CA LYS A 23 -5.53 14.67 -19.67
C LYS A 23 -6.73 15.63 -19.54
N SER A 24 -6.47 16.83 -18.99
CA SER A 24 -6.54 18.12 -19.71
C SER A 24 -6.82 19.30 -18.76
N THR A 25 -6.20 20.42 -19.09
CA THR A 25 -6.34 21.78 -18.55
C THR A 25 -7.79 22.25 -18.40
N SER A 26 -8.21 22.40 -17.15
CA SER A 26 -9.13 23.42 -16.60
C SER A 26 -9.63 22.81 -15.29
N ARG A 27 -9.43 23.46 -14.14
CA ARG A 27 -9.87 22.96 -12.82
C ARG A 27 -11.42 22.92 -12.81
N PRO A 28 -12.08 21.75 -12.89
CA PRO A 28 -13.47 21.66 -12.48
C PRO A 28 -13.45 21.31 -11.00
N SER A 29 -14.46 21.71 -10.25
CA SER A 29 -14.74 21.06 -8.96
C SER A 29 -15.00 19.58 -9.27
N ALA A 30 -13.98 18.74 -9.18
CA ALA A 30 -14.08 17.33 -9.52
C ALA A 30 -15.03 16.70 -8.51
N ALA A 31 -16.23 16.33 -8.97
CA ALA A 31 -17.11 15.46 -8.23
C ALA A 31 -16.27 14.27 -7.76
N LYS A 32 -16.25 14.01 -6.45
CA LYS A 32 -15.41 12.93 -5.91
C LYS A 32 -15.96 11.61 -6.41
N VAL A 33 -15.33 11.07 -7.45
CA VAL A 33 -15.71 9.80 -8.07
C VAL A 33 -15.37 8.70 -7.08
N TRP A 34 -16.33 7.81 -6.83
CA TRP A 34 -16.07 6.61 -6.06
C TRP A 34 -15.10 5.71 -6.82
N GLN A 35 -13.95 5.47 -6.22
CA GLN A 35 -12.90 4.64 -6.79
C GLN A 35 -12.71 3.40 -5.92
N GLU A 36 -12.46 2.27 -6.57
CA GLU A 36 -12.00 1.07 -5.87
C GLU A 36 -10.48 1.19 -5.65
N THR A 37 -10.08 1.12 -4.39
CA THR A 37 -8.70 1.17 -3.95
C THR A 37 -8.40 -0.11 -3.19
N VAL A 38 -7.34 -0.81 -3.58
CA VAL A 38 -6.85 -1.99 -2.85
C VAL A 38 -5.89 -1.53 -1.77
N VAL A 39 -6.11 -2.01 -0.55
CA VAL A 39 -5.45 -1.53 0.66
C VAL A 39 -4.91 -2.72 1.45
N LYS A 40 -3.67 -2.63 1.87
CA LYS A 40 -3.04 -3.64 2.74
C LYS A 40 -3.03 -3.11 4.17
N LEU A 41 -3.74 -3.80 5.06
CA LEU A 41 -3.63 -3.61 6.51
C LEU A 41 -2.54 -4.53 7.03
N ARG A 42 -1.42 -3.96 7.46
CA ARG A 42 -0.25 -4.69 7.96
C ARG A 42 -0.11 -4.51 9.46
N PHE A 43 0.13 -5.62 10.16
CA PHE A 43 0.50 -5.66 11.57
C PHE A 43 1.95 -6.11 11.69
N GLN A 44 2.73 -5.39 12.48
CA GLN A 44 4.12 -5.73 12.76
C GLN A 44 4.26 -6.10 14.23
N SER A 45 4.98 -7.19 14.51
CA SER A 45 5.28 -7.58 15.89
C SER A 45 6.69 -8.12 16.04
N LYS A 46 7.25 -7.86 17.22
CA LYS A 46 8.52 -8.43 17.66
C LYS A 46 8.37 -9.91 18.03
N ASP A 47 7.20 -10.30 18.51
CA ASP A 47 6.83 -11.67 18.81
C ASP A 47 5.99 -12.25 17.67
N ASP A 48 5.94 -13.59 17.54
CA ASP A 48 5.00 -14.25 16.64
C ASP A 48 3.58 -13.95 17.16
N LEU A 49 3.00 -12.80 16.76
CA LEU A 49 1.59 -12.50 16.96
C LEU A 49 0.83 -13.71 16.47
N LEU A 50 0.15 -14.39 17.39
CA LEU A 50 -0.67 -15.53 17.04
C LEU A 50 -1.68 -15.03 16.01
N THR A 51 -1.80 -15.77 14.92
CA THR A 51 -2.74 -15.54 13.82
C THR A 51 -4.15 -15.22 14.32
N LYS A 52 -4.51 -15.77 15.49
CA LYS A 52 -5.79 -15.61 16.19
C LYS A 52 -6.13 -14.18 16.61
N ASP A 53 -5.15 -13.38 16.97
CA ASP A 53 -5.43 -12.00 17.38
C ASP A 53 -5.58 -11.09 16.16
N VAL A 54 -5.01 -11.46 15.01
CA VAL A 54 -4.97 -10.60 13.83
C VAL A 54 -6.37 -10.37 13.24
N SER A 55 -7.23 -11.38 13.24
CA SER A 55 -8.63 -11.24 12.79
C SER A 55 -9.40 -10.23 13.65
N HIS A 56 -9.23 -10.29 14.97
CA HIS A 56 -9.85 -9.35 15.92
C HIS A 56 -9.28 -7.92 15.77
N LEU A 57 -7.97 -7.79 15.62
CA LEU A 57 -7.32 -6.50 15.38
C LEU A 57 -7.80 -5.87 14.07
N ALA A 58 -7.87 -6.65 13.00
CA ALA A 58 -8.39 -6.21 11.71
C ALA A 58 -9.85 -5.80 11.81
N PHE A 59 -10.68 -6.60 12.47
CA PHE A 59 -12.08 -6.28 12.73
C PHE A 59 -12.25 -4.93 13.44
N ASN A 60 -11.44 -4.64 14.46
CA ASN A 60 -11.50 -3.36 15.18
C ASN A 60 -11.18 -2.18 14.26
N VAL A 61 -10.16 -2.32 13.40
CA VAL A 61 -9.80 -1.28 12.42
C VAL A 61 -10.92 -1.09 11.40
N LEU A 62 -11.47 -2.16 10.83
CA LEU A 62 -12.57 -2.07 9.86
C LEU A 62 -13.82 -1.44 10.48
N THR A 63 -14.13 -1.79 11.73
CA THR A 63 -15.26 -1.22 12.48
C THR A 63 -15.07 0.28 12.68
N ALA A 64 -13.87 0.72 13.09
CA ALA A 64 -13.56 2.13 13.21
C ALA A 64 -13.73 2.87 11.87
N ILE A 65 -13.27 2.28 10.76
CA ILE A 65 -13.43 2.85 9.42
C ILE A 65 -14.92 2.99 9.05
N LYS A 66 -15.72 1.93 9.20
CA LYS A 66 -17.15 1.96 8.88
C LYS A 66 -17.94 2.90 9.78
N GLN A 67 -17.62 3.01 11.06
CA GLN A 67 -18.29 3.94 11.97
C GLN A 67 -18.01 5.40 11.60
N SER A 68 -16.77 5.70 11.18
CA SER A 68 -16.34 7.07 10.90
C SER A 68 -16.84 7.58 9.55
N PHE A 69 -16.92 6.69 8.56
CA PHE A 69 -17.25 7.08 7.19
C PHE A 69 -18.60 6.57 6.69
N GLN A 70 -19.22 5.62 7.40
CA GLN A 70 -20.57 5.11 7.14
C GLN A 70 -20.78 4.77 5.65
N THR A 71 -21.64 5.53 4.97
CA THR A 71 -22.01 5.37 3.57
C THR A 71 -20.98 5.91 2.60
N ARG A 72 -19.91 6.58 3.04
CA ARG A 72 -18.83 7.10 2.18
C ARG A 72 -17.70 6.11 1.93
N ILE A 73 -17.81 4.91 2.51
CA ILE A 73 -16.89 3.81 2.24
C ILE A 73 -17.63 2.49 2.16
N SER A 74 -17.44 1.77 1.06
CA SER A 74 -17.83 0.38 0.92
C SER A 74 -16.61 -0.52 1.00
N ILE A 75 -16.75 -1.69 1.60
CA ILE A 75 -15.65 -2.66 1.73
C ILE A 75 -16.14 -3.93 1.05
N LYS A 76 -15.38 -4.45 0.09
CA LYS A 76 -15.69 -5.71 -0.59
C LYS A 76 -14.89 -6.86 0.02
N THR A 77 -15.55 -8.00 0.18
CA THR A 77 -14.92 -9.28 0.55
C THR A 77 -14.13 -9.84 -0.62
N ASN A 78 -13.33 -10.90 -0.41
CA ASN A 78 -12.61 -11.58 -1.49
C ASN A 78 -13.56 -12.19 -2.54
N ALA A 79 -14.80 -12.52 -2.16
CA ALA A 79 -15.84 -12.98 -3.08
C ALA A 79 -16.56 -11.85 -3.85
N ASN A 80 -16.01 -10.64 -3.85
CA ASN A 80 -16.56 -9.43 -4.49
C ASN A 80 -17.98 -9.07 -3.99
N LYS A 81 -18.29 -9.41 -2.74
CA LYS A 81 -19.54 -9.02 -2.09
C LYS A 81 -19.31 -7.80 -1.21
N GLU A 82 -20.23 -6.85 -1.24
CA GLU A 82 -20.21 -5.70 -0.36
C GLU A 82 -20.49 -6.13 1.09
N LEU A 83 -19.64 -5.65 2.00
CA LEU A 83 -19.80 -5.86 3.43
C LEU A 83 -20.64 -4.71 4.01
N HIS A 84 -21.93 -4.97 4.18
CA HIS A 84 -22.87 -4.02 4.76
C HIS A 84 -22.74 -3.93 6.28
N THR A 85 -22.49 -5.07 6.94
CA THR A 85 -22.32 -5.15 8.40
C THR A 85 -21.00 -5.82 8.71
N ILE A 86 -20.17 -5.20 9.55
CA ILE A 86 -18.99 -5.85 10.09
C ILE A 86 -19.41 -6.50 11.41
N GLN A 87 -19.58 -7.82 11.39
CA GLN A 87 -19.83 -8.59 12.62
C GLN A 87 -18.50 -9.07 13.20
N ALA A 88 -18.39 -9.02 14.52
CA ALA A 88 -17.20 -9.51 15.20
C ALA A 88 -17.05 -11.00 14.86
N PRO A 89 -15.86 -11.45 14.41
CA PRO A 89 -15.66 -12.84 14.10
C PRO A 89 -15.83 -13.67 15.39
N THR A 90 -16.69 -14.69 15.33
CA THR A 90 -16.86 -15.70 16.40
C THR A 90 -15.64 -16.60 16.52
N ASN A 91 -14.93 -16.82 15.41
CA ASN A 91 -13.67 -17.53 15.29
C ASN A 91 -12.92 -17.02 14.04
N ASP A 92 -11.65 -17.40 13.90
CA ASP A 92 -10.84 -17.00 12.76
C ASP A 92 -11.33 -17.56 11.43
N ASP A 93 -11.95 -18.75 11.44
CA ASP A 93 -12.42 -19.40 10.21
C ASP A 93 -13.53 -18.59 9.55
N ASP A 94 -14.42 -18.00 10.33
CA ASP A 94 -15.48 -17.11 9.83
C ASP A 94 -14.91 -15.83 9.22
N PHE A 95 -13.85 -15.28 9.81
CA PHE A 95 -13.14 -14.13 9.24
C PHE A 95 -12.43 -14.51 7.93
N GLN A 96 -11.76 -15.67 7.92
CA GLN A 96 -11.00 -16.17 6.78
C GLN A 96 -11.88 -16.55 5.57
N LYS A 97 -13.16 -16.84 5.78
CA LYS A 97 -14.15 -16.98 4.69
C LYS A 97 -14.37 -15.67 3.93
N LEU A 98 -14.17 -14.52 4.58
CA LEU A 98 -14.38 -13.19 3.98
C LEU A 98 -13.08 -12.59 3.46
N PHE A 99 -12.01 -12.72 4.24
CA PHE A 99 -10.72 -12.08 3.99
C PHE A 99 -9.57 -13.05 4.24
N ARG A 100 -8.69 -13.17 3.25
CA ARG A 100 -7.49 -13.99 3.38
C ARG A 100 -6.46 -13.31 4.28
N LEU A 101 -6.09 -13.99 5.35
CA LEU A 101 -5.01 -13.59 6.24
C LEU A 101 -3.69 -14.17 5.75
N SER A 102 -2.71 -13.30 5.51
CA SER A 102 -1.35 -13.67 5.14
C SER A 102 -0.40 -13.42 6.30
N HIS A 103 0.62 -14.27 6.41
CA HIS A 103 1.63 -14.17 7.46
C HIS A 103 3.02 -14.45 6.91
N ARG A 104 4.00 -13.66 7.35
CA ARG A 104 5.42 -13.88 7.13
C ARG A 104 6.11 -13.94 8.49
N ARG A 105 6.70 -15.09 8.77
CA ARG A 105 7.49 -15.27 9.98
C ARG A 105 8.75 -14.42 9.94
N GLY A 106 9.04 -13.78 11.06
CA GLY A 106 10.26 -13.03 11.26
C GLY A 106 11.50 -13.92 11.22
N ASN A 107 12.65 -13.31 10.95
CA ASN A 107 13.94 -13.95 11.03
C ASN A 107 14.82 -13.15 11.99
N LYS A 108 15.05 -13.70 13.19
CA LYS A 108 15.86 -13.08 14.25
C LYS A 108 17.29 -12.81 13.78
N ALA A 109 17.91 -13.72 13.04
CA ALA A 109 19.28 -13.57 12.53
C ALA A 109 19.39 -12.40 11.53
N LYS A 110 18.35 -12.17 10.73
CA LYS A 110 18.29 -11.04 9.78
C LYS A 110 17.64 -9.79 10.36
N LYS A 111 17.31 -9.77 11.66
CA LYS A 111 16.55 -8.69 12.33
C LYS A 111 15.24 -8.32 11.61
N ILE A 112 14.61 -9.30 10.95
CA ILE A 112 13.33 -9.14 10.26
C ILE A 112 12.21 -9.51 11.22
N GLN A 113 11.29 -8.58 11.49
CA GLN A 113 10.13 -8.81 12.35
C GLN A 113 9.06 -9.68 11.66
N SER A 114 8.26 -10.38 12.47
CA SER A 114 7.08 -11.10 11.98
C SER A 114 6.04 -10.08 11.51
N GLN A 115 5.39 -10.40 10.39
CA GLN A 115 4.39 -9.53 9.78
C GLN A 115 3.16 -10.35 9.42
N SER A 116 1.98 -9.84 9.77
CA SER A 116 0.70 -10.37 9.31
C SER A 116 -0.02 -9.28 8.55
N TRP A 117 -0.74 -9.63 7.49
CA TRP A 117 -1.48 -8.65 6.72
C TRP A 117 -2.73 -9.22 6.08
N ILE A 118 -3.68 -8.34 5.83
CA ILE A 118 -4.91 -8.60 5.09
C ILE A 118 -5.02 -7.55 4.00
N ILE A 119 -5.48 -7.96 2.82
CA ILE A 119 -5.73 -7.06 1.69
C ILE A 119 -7.24 -6.84 1.60
N PHE A 120 -7.64 -5.58 1.54
CA PHE A 120 -9.02 -5.13 1.43
C PHE A 120 -9.25 -4.36 0.14
N ARG A 121 -10.50 -4.37 -0.33
CA ARG A 121 -10.95 -3.49 -1.41
C ARG A 121 -11.92 -2.47 -0.84
N PHE A 122 -11.54 -1.20 -0.89
CA PHE A 122 -12.38 -0.09 -0.47
C PHE A 122 -12.94 0.60 -1.70
N CYS A 123 -14.25 0.76 -1.80
CA CYS A 123 -14.86 1.68 -2.76
C CYS A 123 -15.18 2.97 -2.01
N THR A 124 -14.48 4.05 -2.34
CA THR A 124 -14.60 5.33 -1.63
C THR A 124 -14.17 6.49 -2.50
N ASP A 125 -14.59 7.69 -2.11
CA ASP A 125 -14.26 8.96 -2.74
C ASP A 125 -13.12 9.69 -1.99
N MET A 126 -12.49 9.02 -1.01
CA MET A 126 -11.47 9.54 -0.11
C MET A 126 -10.10 8.93 -0.35
N THR A 127 -9.06 9.70 -0.06
CA THR A 127 -7.68 9.21 -0.06
C THR A 127 -7.40 8.32 1.16
N LEU A 128 -6.41 7.43 1.07
CA LEU A 128 -5.95 6.65 2.22
C LEU A 128 -5.35 7.54 3.31
N ALA A 129 -4.70 8.65 2.92
CA ALA A 129 -4.22 9.66 3.86
C ALA A 129 -5.38 10.24 4.71
N THR A 130 -6.51 10.56 4.09
CA THR A 130 -7.72 11.01 4.81
C THR A 130 -8.24 9.94 5.76
N ILE A 131 -8.36 8.70 5.30
CA ILE A 131 -8.85 7.58 6.14
C ILE A 131 -7.97 7.35 7.37
N ARG A 132 -6.63 7.39 7.22
CA ARG A 132 -5.68 7.17 8.32
C ARG A 132 -5.61 8.31 9.33
N LYS A 133 -5.89 9.54 8.90
CA LYS A 133 -5.86 10.74 9.77
C LYS A 133 -7.13 10.87 10.60
N GLU A 134 -8.20 10.18 10.22
CA GLU A 134 -9.44 10.24 10.98
C GLU A 134 -9.25 9.66 12.38
N GLN A 135 -9.68 10.39 13.39
CA GLN A 135 -9.21 10.24 14.77
C GLN A 135 -9.43 8.81 15.32
N THR A 136 -10.65 8.30 15.16
CA THR A 136 -11.07 6.94 15.54
C THR A 136 -10.26 5.85 14.82
N VAL A 137 -10.05 6.01 13.51
CA VAL A 137 -9.26 5.07 12.69
C VAL A 137 -7.79 5.13 13.10
N HIS A 138 -7.25 6.33 13.30
CA HIS A 138 -5.89 6.54 13.75
C HIS A 138 -5.61 5.86 15.08
N TYR A 139 -6.49 6.04 16.07
CA TYR A 139 -6.38 5.36 17.37
C TYR A 139 -6.49 3.84 17.24
N ALA A 140 -7.40 3.33 16.41
CA ALA A 140 -7.53 1.90 16.18
C ALA A 140 -6.23 1.30 15.60
N LEU A 141 -5.64 1.97 14.60
CA LEU A 141 -4.38 1.57 13.99
C LEU A 141 -3.20 1.61 14.99
N GLN A 142 -3.10 2.66 15.80
CA GLN A 142 -2.07 2.76 16.83
C GLN A 142 -2.18 1.63 17.85
N ARG A 143 -3.39 1.37 18.36
CA ARG A 143 -3.66 0.34 19.37
C ARG A 143 -3.39 -1.06 18.83
N SER A 144 -3.66 -1.30 17.55
CA SER A 144 -3.40 -2.59 16.92
C SER A 144 -1.97 -2.76 16.42
N HIS A 145 -1.09 -1.76 16.56
CA HIS A 145 0.19 -1.71 15.84
C HIS A 145 0.03 -1.96 14.33
N GLY A 146 -1.09 -1.49 13.78
CA GLY A 146 -1.49 -1.66 12.40
C GLY A 146 -1.09 -0.47 11.54
N ASN A 147 -0.90 -0.71 10.25
CA ASN A 147 -0.72 0.33 9.26
C ASN A 147 -1.53 0.02 8.01
N LEU A 148 -2.27 1.00 7.50
CA LEU A 148 -2.91 0.93 6.20
C LEU A 148 -1.97 1.52 5.16
N VAL A 149 -1.70 0.74 4.11
CA VAL A 149 -0.89 1.17 2.97
C VAL A 149 -1.62 0.85 1.69
N TYR A 150 -1.45 1.71 0.68
CA TYR A 150 -1.85 1.37 -0.68
C TYR A 150 -1.24 0.04 -1.11
N TYR A 151 -2.02 -0.74 -1.87
CA TYR A 151 -1.57 -2.00 -2.45
C TYR A 151 -1.90 -1.98 -3.95
N PRO A 152 -0.90 -1.92 -4.85
CA PRO A 152 -1.15 -1.78 -6.28
C PRO A 152 -1.63 -3.09 -6.94
N TRP A 153 -1.55 -4.20 -6.21
CA TRP A 153 -1.97 -5.51 -6.72
C TRP A 153 -3.43 -5.80 -6.36
N THR A 154 -3.97 -6.81 -7.01
CA THR A 154 -5.27 -7.40 -6.67
C THR A 154 -5.16 -8.20 -5.37
N GLU A 155 -6.30 -8.43 -4.71
CA GLU A 155 -6.37 -9.05 -3.38
C GLU A 155 -5.89 -10.50 -3.30
N ASP A 156 -5.78 -11.17 -4.44
CA ASP A 156 -5.33 -12.55 -4.64
C ASP A 156 -3.80 -12.69 -4.72
N VAL A 157 -3.10 -11.62 -5.07
CA VAL A 157 -1.63 -11.60 -5.12
C VAL A 157 -1.11 -11.24 -3.74
N HIS A 158 -0.40 -12.16 -3.06
CA HIS A 158 0.10 -11.94 -1.70
C HIS A 158 1.62 -11.92 -1.59
N ASP A 159 2.29 -12.75 -2.41
CA ASP A 159 3.74 -12.93 -2.40
C ASP A 159 4.37 -12.03 -3.45
N VAL A 160 4.53 -10.76 -3.09
CA VAL A 160 5.17 -9.76 -3.93
C VAL A 160 6.60 -9.56 -3.46
N VAL A 161 7.54 -9.55 -4.40
CA VAL A 161 8.95 -9.27 -4.13
C VAL A 161 9.46 -8.05 -4.88
N PRO A 162 10.33 -7.26 -4.22
CA PRO A 162 11.05 -6.20 -4.91
C PRO A 162 12.14 -6.82 -5.78
N LEU A 163 12.20 -6.44 -7.05
CA LEU A 163 13.29 -6.83 -7.95
C LEU A 163 14.45 -5.84 -7.93
N GLY A 164 14.16 -4.57 -7.67
CA GLY A 164 15.15 -3.52 -7.67
C GLY A 164 14.53 -2.15 -7.43
N PHE A 165 15.41 -1.16 -7.31
CA PHE A 165 15.06 0.22 -7.04
C PHE A 165 15.59 1.09 -8.17
N PHE A 166 14.74 1.94 -8.71
CA PHE A 166 15.17 3.05 -9.54
C PHE A 166 15.40 4.27 -8.64
N VAL A 167 16.68 4.58 -8.47
CA VAL A 167 17.14 5.77 -7.77
C VAL A 167 17.55 6.78 -8.84
N GLY A 168 16.67 7.73 -9.13
CA GLY A 168 16.93 8.85 -10.02
C GLY A 168 16.45 10.15 -9.38
N PRO A 169 16.79 11.32 -9.96
CA PRO A 169 16.12 12.55 -9.57
C PRO A 169 14.64 12.37 -9.87
N LEU A 170 13.84 12.10 -8.82
CA LEU A 170 12.40 12.03 -8.93
C LEU A 170 11.95 13.38 -9.52
N PRO A 171 11.36 13.42 -10.72
CA PRO A 171 10.63 14.60 -11.12
C PRO A 171 9.64 14.85 -9.99
N LYS A 172 9.60 16.07 -9.44
CA LYS A 172 8.72 16.46 -8.31
C LYS A 172 7.23 16.09 -8.50
N TYR A 173 6.85 15.60 -9.69
CA TYR A 173 5.50 15.37 -10.16
C TYR A 173 5.29 13.99 -10.81
N MET A 174 6.27 13.08 -10.81
CA MET A 174 6.09 11.75 -11.42
C MET A 174 5.47 10.79 -10.40
N THR A 175 4.34 10.19 -10.76
CA THR A 175 3.68 9.14 -9.97
C THR A 175 4.21 7.76 -10.34
N SER A 176 4.02 6.77 -9.48
CA SER A 176 4.47 5.40 -9.76
C SER A 176 3.80 4.79 -10.98
N THR A 177 2.53 5.12 -11.23
CA THR A 177 1.81 4.71 -12.44
C THR A 177 2.42 5.32 -13.70
N GLN A 178 2.77 6.61 -13.68
CA GLN A 178 3.45 7.25 -14.81
C GLN A 178 4.83 6.64 -15.06
N PHE A 179 5.58 6.37 -14.00
CA PHE A 179 6.87 5.69 -14.11
C PHE A 179 6.74 4.27 -14.67
N GLU A 180 5.72 3.52 -14.25
CA GLU A 180 5.42 2.18 -14.77
C GLU A 180 5.09 2.20 -16.27
N GLU A 181 4.29 3.18 -16.72
CA GLU A 181 3.98 3.38 -18.13
C GLU A 181 5.23 3.69 -18.98
N GLU A 182 6.18 4.46 -18.45
CA GLU A 182 7.46 4.76 -19.13
C GLU A 182 8.44 3.56 -19.11
N LEU A 183 8.37 2.73 -18.08
CA LEU A 183 9.27 1.60 -17.90
C LEU A 183 9.04 0.48 -18.92
N ILE A 184 7.78 0.18 -19.24
CA ILE A 184 7.42 -0.92 -20.16
C ILE A 184 8.09 -0.78 -21.54
N PRO A 185 8.00 0.37 -22.24
CA PRO A 185 8.72 0.56 -23.50
C PRO A 185 10.24 0.42 -23.36
N LEU A 186 10.82 0.89 -22.27
CA LEU A 186 12.27 0.81 -22.03
C LEU A 186 12.74 -0.63 -21.87
N ILE A 187 12.01 -1.45 -21.10
CA ILE A 187 12.28 -2.89 -20.95
C ILE A 187 12.14 -3.58 -22.31
N SER A 188 11.02 -3.35 -23.01
CA SER A 188 10.73 -3.96 -24.31
C SER A 188 11.84 -3.67 -25.34
N ALA A 189 12.28 -2.41 -25.43
CA ALA A 189 13.33 -1.99 -26.35
C ALA A 189 14.70 -2.60 -26.00
N LYS A 190 15.08 -2.61 -24.72
CA LYS A 190 16.39 -3.15 -24.29
C LYS A 190 16.47 -4.67 -24.41
N ALA A 191 15.45 -5.38 -23.96
CA ALA A 191 15.41 -6.83 -23.99
C ALA A 191 14.97 -7.40 -25.35
N LYS A 192 14.54 -6.54 -26.30
CA LYS A 192 14.02 -6.93 -27.62
C LYS A 192 12.88 -7.95 -27.54
N ILE A 193 11.97 -7.73 -26.59
CA ILE A 193 10.78 -8.57 -26.38
C ILE A 193 9.51 -7.75 -26.55
N ASP A 194 8.42 -8.39 -26.98
CA ASP A 194 7.09 -7.78 -26.98
C ASP A 194 6.69 -7.38 -25.54
N ALA A 195 6.17 -6.16 -25.37
CA ALA A 195 5.70 -5.65 -24.10
C ALA A 195 4.70 -6.59 -23.40
N LYS A 196 3.87 -7.33 -24.16
CA LYS A 196 2.91 -8.31 -23.63
C LYS A 196 3.57 -9.51 -22.98
N ARG A 197 4.85 -9.77 -23.25
CA ARG A 197 5.63 -10.88 -22.67
C ARG A 197 6.32 -10.49 -21.37
N ILE A 198 6.40 -9.19 -21.06
CA ILE A 198 6.93 -8.67 -19.80
C ILE A 198 5.96 -9.11 -18.69
N PRO A 199 6.44 -9.84 -17.66
CA PRO A 199 5.60 -10.18 -16.53
C PRO A 199 4.93 -8.97 -15.90
N LYS A 200 3.70 -9.16 -15.41
CA LYS A 200 2.98 -8.12 -14.68
C LYS A 200 3.85 -7.66 -13.50
N HIS A 201 4.07 -6.37 -13.43
CA HIS A 201 4.85 -5.70 -12.40
C HIS A 201 4.09 -4.44 -12.00
N HIS A 202 4.39 -3.94 -10.82
CA HIS A 202 3.94 -2.62 -10.40
C HIS A 202 5.12 -1.82 -9.88
N CYS A 203 5.10 -0.52 -10.14
CA CYS A 203 6.03 0.38 -9.50
C CYS A 203 5.37 0.95 -8.24
N VAL A 204 6.10 0.94 -7.13
CA VAL A 204 5.68 1.63 -5.89
C VAL A 204 6.73 2.61 -5.42
N MET A 205 6.32 3.71 -4.81
CA MET A 205 7.23 4.65 -4.20
C MET A 205 7.56 4.22 -2.78
N GLU A 206 8.81 3.85 -2.51
CA GLU A 206 9.29 3.56 -1.16
C GLU A 206 10.26 4.64 -0.68
N THR A 207 10.17 4.99 0.60
CA THR A 207 11.16 5.83 1.27
C THR A 207 12.18 4.94 1.96
N ILE A 208 13.36 4.83 1.37
CA ILE A 208 14.51 4.15 1.95
C ILE A 208 15.16 5.10 2.96
N THR A 209 15.39 4.58 4.16
CA THR A 209 16.07 5.31 5.22
C THR A 209 17.42 4.66 5.49
N ALA A 210 18.50 5.43 5.37
CA ALA A 210 19.85 4.99 5.69
C ALA A 210 20.40 5.83 6.85
N TYR A 211 21.11 5.17 7.76
CA TYR A 211 21.86 5.84 8.83
C TYR A 211 23.31 5.93 8.42
N GLN A 212 23.92 7.09 8.61
CA GLN A 212 25.35 7.23 8.42
C GLN A 212 26.10 6.45 9.53
N PRO A 213 27.03 5.56 9.17
CA PRO A 213 27.78 4.78 10.16
C PRO A 213 28.42 5.67 11.24
N GLY A 214 28.24 5.29 12.50
CA GLY A 214 28.81 6.02 13.64
C GLY A 214 28.14 7.35 13.98
N THR A 215 26.98 7.66 13.39
CA THR A 215 26.22 8.88 13.69
C THR A 215 24.72 8.62 13.75
N ASP A 216 23.96 9.53 14.36
CA ASP A 216 22.50 9.52 14.31
C ASP A 216 21.93 10.22 13.06
N LEU A 217 22.79 10.62 12.11
CA LEU A 217 22.37 11.27 10.87
C LEU A 217 21.61 10.27 9.99
N ARG A 218 20.41 10.69 9.60
CA ARG A 218 19.46 9.88 8.83
C ARG A 218 19.24 10.46 7.45
N TYR A 219 19.64 9.73 6.42
CA TYR A 219 19.32 10.01 5.03
C TYR A 219 18.00 9.34 4.67
N LYS A 220 17.11 10.10 4.02
CA LYS A 220 15.88 9.57 3.41
C LYS A 220 15.99 9.76 1.91
N CYS A 221 15.79 8.68 1.17
CA CYS A 221 15.70 8.69 -0.28
C CYS A 221 14.35 8.08 -0.68
N GLN A 222 13.62 8.74 -1.58
CA GLN A 222 12.47 8.12 -2.22
C GLN A 222 12.95 7.45 -3.51
N ALA A 223 12.49 6.23 -3.75
CA ALA A 223 12.82 5.47 -4.95
C ALA A 223 11.57 4.76 -5.47
N PHE A 224 11.50 4.55 -6.78
CA PHE A 224 10.53 3.64 -7.36
C PHE A 224 11.05 2.20 -7.23
N VAL A 225 10.24 1.34 -6.62
CA VAL A 225 10.54 -0.06 -6.43
C VAL A 225 9.72 -0.85 -7.41
N ILE A 226 10.38 -1.64 -8.25
CA ILE A 226 9.70 -2.58 -9.13
C ILE A 226 9.33 -3.79 -8.29
N GLN A 227 8.03 -4.00 -8.16
CA GLN A 227 7.44 -5.14 -7.51
C GLN A 227 6.94 -6.13 -8.55
N VAL A 228 7.06 -7.42 -8.25
CA VAL A 228 6.44 -8.51 -9.01
C VAL A 228 5.91 -9.58 -8.08
N GLU A 229 4.95 -10.35 -8.58
CA GLU A 229 4.62 -11.61 -7.94
C GLU A 229 5.82 -12.58 -7.96
N GLN A 230 6.05 -13.27 -6.85
CA GLN A 230 7.20 -14.15 -6.62
C GLN A 230 7.39 -15.18 -7.73
N GLN A 231 6.31 -15.76 -8.26
CA GLN A 231 6.37 -16.74 -9.36
C GLN A 231 6.95 -16.17 -10.67
N HIS A 232 6.92 -14.84 -10.84
CA HIS A 232 7.42 -14.15 -12.02
C HIS A 232 8.78 -13.50 -11.80
N ALA A 233 9.30 -13.54 -10.58
CA ALA A 233 10.53 -12.85 -10.20
C ALA A 233 11.77 -13.28 -10.99
N LEU A 234 11.93 -14.60 -11.22
CA LEU A 234 13.06 -15.11 -12.00
C LEU A 234 12.99 -14.64 -13.45
N LYS A 235 11.82 -14.80 -14.08
CA LYS A 235 11.60 -14.41 -15.47
C LYS A 235 11.85 -12.93 -15.71
N LEU A 236 11.42 -12.04 -14.82
CA LEU A 236 11.66 -10.60 -15.00
C LEU A 236 13.11 -10.20 -14.66
N ARG A 237 13.86 -10.99 -13.88
CA ARG A 237 15.30 -10.75 -13.65
C ARG A 237 16.18 -11.16 -14.83
N GLU A 238 15.73 -12.11 -15.64
CA GLU A 238 16.43 -12.58 -16.84
C GLU A 238 16.28 -11.61 -18.03
N ILE A 239 15.26 -10.74 -17.98
CA ILE A 239 14.95 -9.68 -18.96
C ILE A 239 15.79 -8.45 -18.64
#